data_AF-A0A061NTD3-F1
#
_entry.id   AF-A0A061NTD3-F1
#
_cell.length_a   1.000
_cell.length_b   1.000
_cell.length_c   1.000
_cell.angle_alpha   90.00
_cell.angle_beta   90.00
_cell.angle_gamma   90.00
#
_symmetry.space_group_name_H-M   'P 1'
#
loop_
_entity.id
_entity.type
_entity.pdbx_description
1 polymer ?
#
loop_
_entity_poly.entity_id
_entity_poly.type
_entity_poly.pdbx_seq_one_letter_code
_entity_poly.pdbx_strand_id
1 'polypeptide(L)'
;MEVFVLLFIIGSFGFCYWLYSSNQTQSTSFLTTYRSFVVDGAVLNGKGVSFYQLRQDKRQRYYSVPQGKVSIQGKNTKLELDIGSKLTKTSGGQYEQLYIESMTVNQRYLYSHQPGQFTRYIVSASELESDVQKALLFLCSVLMANNKLRKTNRFNEVFTDALEFSEVSRSFLHHQQSAESYLFERTKLPKKSIVSCVNEHMQVLEFQQHEQVSLEEVKARYRLMAKRYHPDSPTGDIVKFKRVKEAYEQIKKKHVAI
;
A
#
# COMPACT_ATOMS: atom_id res chain seq x y z
N MET A 1 9.84 -34.17 52.63
CA MET A 1 10.57 -33.82 51.38
C MET A 1 9.71 -34.12 50.15
N GLU A 2 9.00 -35.25 50.09
CA GLU A 2 8.18 -35.66 48.95
C GLU A 2 7.06 -34.67 48.55
N VAL A 3 6.39 -34.04 49.52
CA VAL A 3 5.32 -33.06 49.24
C VAL A 3 5.84 -31.83 48.48
N PHE A 4 7.07 -31.38 48.76
CA PHE A 4 7.68 -30.24 48.07
C PHE A 4 8.04 -30.56 46.62
N VAL A 5 8.47 -31.80 46.35
CA VAL A 5 8.77 -32.27 44.99
C VAL A 5 7.50 -32.32 44.14
N LEU A 6 6.40 -32.82 44.70
CA LEU A 6 5.12 -32.88 44.00
C LEU A 6 4.57 -31.48 43.67
N LEU A 7 4.64 -30.54 44.62
CA LEU A 7 4.21 -29.16 44.40
C LEU A 7 5.06 -28.45 43.34
N PHE A 8 6.36 -28.71 43.31
CA PHE A 8 7.26 -28.14 42.29
C PHE A 8 6.94 -28.67 40.88
N ILE A 9 6.62 -29.96 40.76
CA ILE A 9 6.20 -30.57 39.48
C ILE A 9 4.87 -29.98 39.00
N ILE A 10 3.87 -29.86 39.87
CA ILE A 10 2.57 -29.28 39.49
C ILE A 10 2.74 -27.81 39.09
N GLY A 11 3.57 -27.04 39.81
CA GLY A 11 3.88 -25.65 39.50
C GLY A 11 4.59 -25.48 38.14
N SER A 12 5.53 -26.36 37.80
CA SER A 12 6.24 -26.31 36.52
C SER A 12 5.33 -26.66 35.34
N PHE A 13 4.46 -27.65 35.47
CA PHE A 13 3.44 -27.94 34.45
C PHE A 13 2.43 -26.80 34.29
N GLY A 14 2.00 -26.18 35.39
CA GLY A 14 1.13 -25.01 35.35
C GLY A 14 1.79 -23.81 34.66
N PHE A 15 3.07 -23.55 34.94
CA PHE A 15 3.84 -22.48 34.31
C PHE A 15 4.10 -22.75 32.82
N CYS A 16 4.45 -23.99 32.45
CA CYS A 16 4.61 -24.39 31.06
C CYS A 16 3.29 -24.32 30.28
N TYR A 17 2.17 -24.72 30.89
CA TYR A 17 0.84 -24.59 30.30
C TYR A 17 0.43 -23.13 30.15
N TRP A 18 0.72 -22.28 31.14
CA TRP A 18 0.47 -20.84 31.07
C TRP A 18 1.31 -20.18 29.98
N LEU A 19 2.62 -20.49 29.87
CA LEU A 19 3.48 -20.01 28.79
C LEU A 19 3.04 -20.52 27.42
N TYR A 20 2.60 -21.78 27.33
CA TYR A 20 2.03 -22.34 26.12
C TYR A 20 0.74 -21.63 25.73
N SER A 21 -0.18 -21.41 26.69
CA SER A 21 -1.44 -20.70 26.51
C SER A 21 -1.25 -19.21 26.20
N SER A 22 -0.27 -18.54 26.79
CA SER A 22 0.06 -17.13 26.52
C SER A 22 0.82 -16.95 25.21
N ASN A 23 1.56 -17.95 24.73
CA ASN A 23 2.07 -17.96 23.36
C ASN A 23 0.99 -18.38 22.35
N GLN A 24 -0.05 -19.09 22.82
CA GLN A 24 -1.29 -19.40 22.09
C GLN A 24 -2.39 -18.34 22.24
N THR A 25 -2.16 -17.17 22.86
CA THR A 25 -2.90 -15.98 22.45
C THR A 25 -2.46 -15.66 21.04
N GLN A 26 -3.03 -16.46 20.13
CA GLN A 26 -2.92 -16.38 18.71
C GLN A 26 -3.03 -14.92 18.40
N SER A 27 -1.97 -14.38 17.82
CA SER A 27 -2.12 -13.20 17.03
C SER A 27 -3.26 -13.53 16.07
N THR A 28 -4.45 -13.01 16.35
CA THR A 28 -5.61 -13.19 15.48
C THR A 28 -5.39 -12.19 14.37
N SER A 29 -4.97 -12.69 13.22
CA SER A 29 -4.75 -11.88 12.03
C SER A 29 -6.10 -11.47 11.50
N PHE A 30 -6.45 -10.21 11.68
CA PHE A 30 -7.66 -9.66 11.09
C PHE A 30 -7.35 -9.18 9.67
N LEU A 31 -8.08 -9.73 8.71
CA LEU A 31 -8.17 -9.23 7.35
C LEU A 31 -9.12 -8.02 7.36
N THR A 32 -8.62 -6.83 7.05
CA THR A 32 -9.46 -5.64 6.94
C THR A 32 -9.70 -5.32 5.47
N THR A 33 -10.97 -5.12 5.09
CA THR A 33 -11.38 -4.72 3.74
C THR A 33 -11.74 -3.24 3.72
N TYR A 34 -11.12 -2.47 2.84
CA TYR A 34 -11.47 -1.07 2.61
C TYR A 34 -12.21 -0.91 1.28
N ARG A 35 -13.03 0.14 1.16
CA ARG A 35 -13.74 0.53 -0.09
C ARG A 35 -13.08 1.71 -0.82
N SER A 36 -12.19 2.43 -0.14
CA SER A 36 -11.44 3.56 -0.68
C SER A 36 -9.98 3.52 -0.21
N PHE A 37 -9.09 4.09 -1.00
CA PHE A 37 -7.66 4.13 -0.71
C PHE A 37 -7.05 5.44 -1.21
N VAL A 38 -6.10 6.02 -0.49
CA VAL A 38 -5.46 7.28 -0.86
C VAL A 38 -4.04 7.02 -1.34
N VAL A 39 -3.71 7.50 -2.54
CA VAL A 39 -2.38 7.41 -3.14
C VAL A 39 -1.91 8.81 -3.50
N ASP A 40 -0.85 9.27 -2.82
CA ASP A 40 -0.20 10.56 -3.10
C ASP A 40 -1.14 11.79 -3.18
N GLY A 41 -2.20 11.78 -2.38
CA GLY A 41 -3.20 12.85 -2.32
C GLY A 41 -4.44 12.63 -3.19
N ALA A 42 -4.39 11.67 -4.11
CA ALA A 42 -5.55 11.25 -4.88
C ALA A 42 -6.33 10.15 -4.17
N VAL A 43 -7.66 10.24 -4.18
CA VAL A 43 -8.55 9.22 -3.60
C VAL A 43 -8.98 8.25 -4.69
N LEU A 44 -8.69 6.97 -4.49
CA LEU A 44 -9.19 5.85 -5.28
C LEU A 44 -10.46 5.31 -4.63
N ASN A 45 -11.59 5.48 -5.31
CA ASN A 45 -12.88 4.93 -4.92
C ASN A 45 -13.31 3.88 -5.95
N GLY A 46 -13.57 2.65 -5.50
CA GLY A 46 -13.97 1.57 -6.39
C GLY A 46 -15.30 0.95 -5.99
N LYS A 47 -16.24 0.85 -6.92
CA LYS A 47 -17.42 -0.01 -6.73
C LYS A 47 -17.01 -1.44 -7.06
N GLY A 48 -16.71 -2.24 -6.04
CA GLY A 48 -16.22 -3.62 -6.18
C GLY A 48 -14.70 -3.78 -6.01
N VAL A 49 -13.98 -2.73 -5.62
CA VAL A 49 -12.55 -2.83 -5.28
C VAL A 49 -12.40 -3.17 -3.80
N SER A 50 -11.62 -4.21 -3.52
CA SER A 50 -11.33 -4.66 -2.16
C SER A 50 -9.84 -4.47 -1.88
N PHE A 51 -9.53 -3.60 -0.93
CA PHE A 51 -8.18 -3.45 -0.41
C PHE A 51 -8.04 -4.32 0.85
N TYR A 52 -7.08 -5.24 0.84
CA TYR A 52 -6.86 -6.19 1.93
C TYR A 52 -5.56 -5.87 2.67
N GLN A 53 -5.62 -5.87 4.00
CA GLN A 53 -4.45 -5.67 4.86
C GLN A 53 -4.45 -6.67 6.01
N LEU A 54 -3.28 -7.29 6.25
CA LEU A 54 -3.05 -8.11 7.44
C LEU A 54 -2.67 -7.20 8.61
N ARG A 55 -3.45 -7.17 9.69
CA ARG A 55 -3.15 -6.28 10.83
C ARG A 55 -1.83 -6.60 11.55
N GLN A 56 -1.43 -7.87 11.58
CA GLN A 56 -0.19 -8.30 12.26
C GLN A 56 1.07 -7.79 11.59
N ASP A 57 1.04 -7.71 10.26
CA ASP A 57 2.14 -7.21 9.46
C ASP A 57 1.63 -6.08 8.60
N LYS A 58 1.77 -4.85 9.10
CA LYS A 58 1.34 -3.62 8.38
C LYS A 58 2.02 -3.48 7.01
N ARG A 59 3.09 -4.25 6.73
CA ARG A 59 3.80 -4.27 5.44
C ARG A 59 3.12 -5.17 4.41
N GLN A 60 2.33 -6.16 4.83
CA GLN A 60 1.65 -7.06 3.92
C GLN A 60 0.28 -6.50 3.52
N ARG A 61 0.21 -6.05 2.27
CA ARG A 61 -0.98 -5.48 1.64
C ARG A 61 -1.24 -6.22 0.34
N TYR A 62 -2.50 -6.48 0.07
CA TYR A 62 -2.95 -7.07 -1.18
C TYR A 62 -4.10 -6.24 -1.73
N TYR A 63 -4.08 -5.96 -3.03
CA TYR A 63 -5.06 -5.10 -3.68
C TYR A 63 -5.82 -5.91 -4.74
N SER A 64 -7.09 -6.24 -4.45
CA SER A 64 -7.96 -6.88 -5.43
C SER A 64 -8.80 -5.86 -6.16
N VAL A 65 -8.65 -5.85 -7.47
CA VAL A 65 -9.43 -5.04 -8.38
C VAL A 65 -10.07 -6.03 -9.35
N PRO A 66 -11.26 -6.58 -9.07
CA PRO A 66 -11.86 -7.62 -9.90
C PRO A 66 -12.39 -7.01 -11.20
N GLN A 67 -13.50 -6.28 -11.15
CA GLN A 67 -14.10 -5.56 -12.27
C GLN A 67 -14.88 -4.35 -11.74
N GLY A 68 -15.24 -3.43 -12.63
CA GLY A 68 -16.14 -2.32 -12.34
C GLY A 68 -15.45 -0.96 -12.38
N LYS A 69 -16.06 0.02 -11.72
CA LYS A 69 -15.68 1.43 -11.87
C LYS A 69 -14.75 1.88 -10.75
N VAL A 70 -13.63 2.48 -11.15
CA VAL A 70 -12.67 3.14 -10.26
C VAL A 70 -12.62 4.62 -10.59
N SER A 71 -12.81 5.47 -9.58
CA SER A 71 -12.61 6.91 -9.69
C SER A 71 -11.36 7.33 -8.93
N ILE A 72 -10.51 8.09 -9.60
CA ILE A 72 -9.33 8.76 -9.05
C ILE A 72 -9.65 10.26 -9.03
N GLN A 73 -9.68 10.87 -7.85
CA GLN A 73 -9.95 12.29 -7.69
C GLN A 73 -8.70 13.03 -7.20
N GLY A 74 -8.19 13.93 -8.04
CA GLY A 74 -7.19 14.95 -7.71
C GLY A 74 -7.84 16.29 -7.37
N LYS A 75 -7.05 17.37 -7.40
CA LYS A 75 -7.51 18.71 -7.02
C LYS A 75 -8.51 19.30 -8.02
N ASN A 76 -8.19 19.24 -9.31
CA ASN A 76 -9.05 19.76 -10.38
C ASN A 76 -9.37 18.69 -11.43
N THR A 77 -8.89 17.47 -11.21
CA THR A 77 -9.02 16.36 -12.16
C THR A 77 -9.76 15.20 -11.52
N LYS A 78 -10.86 14.79 -12.13
CA LYS A 78 -11.56 13.54 -11.83
C LYS A 78 -11.33 12.59 -13.00
N LEU A 79 -10.69 11.47 -12.71
CA LEU A 79 -10.46 10.39 -13.63
C LEU A 79 -11.39 9.23 -13.26
N GLU A 80 -12.14 8.70 -14.22
CA GLU A 80 -13.03 7.55 -14.06
C GLU A 80 -12.59 6.46 -15.03
N LEU A 81 -12.44 5.26 -14.51
CA LEU A 81 -11.94 4.08 -15.22
C LEU A 81 -12.98 2.99 -15.10
N ASP A 82 -13.36 2.40 -16.22
CA ASP A 82 -14.14 1.16 -16.22
C ASP A 82 -13.19 -0.02 -16.43
N ILE A 83 -13.23 -0.99 -15.53
CA ILE A 83 -12.35 -2.15 -15.52
C ILE A 83 -13.15 -3.37 -15.95
N GLY A 84 -12.85 -3.83 -17.16
CA GLY A 84 -13.43 -5.02 -17.74
C GLY A 84 -12.55 -6.25 -17.54
N SER A 85 -13.07 -7.39 -17.97
CA SER A 85 -12.32 -8.64 -18.01
C SER A 85 -12.56 -9.42 -19.30
N LYS A 86 -11.59 -10.25 -19.66
CA LYS A 86 -11.65 -11.12 -20.83
C LYS A 86 -11.01 -12.46 -20.51
N LEU A 87 -11.67 -13.56 -20.89
CA LEU A 87 -11.08 -14.89 -20.80
C LEU A 87 -9.97 -15.03 -21.85
N THR A 88 -8.76 -15.35 -21.37
CA THR A 88 -7.57 -15.55 -22.20
C THR A 88 -7.09 -17.00 -22.06
N LYS A 89 -6.84 -17.66 -23.19
CA LYS A 89 -6.28 -19.02 -23.24
C LYS A 89 -4.76 -18.98 -23.26
N THR A 90 -4.12 -19.87 -22.50
CA THR A 90 -2.67 -20.13 -22.52
C THR A 90 -2.42 -21.63 -22.56
N SER A 91 -1.15 -22.03 -22.74
CA SER A 91 -0.75 -23.43 -22.61
C SER A 91 -1.09 -24.06 -21.25
N GLY A 92 -1.18 -23.25 -20.19
CA GLY A 92 -1.52 -23.69 -18.83
C GLY A 92 -3.00 -23.64 -18.47
N GLY A 93 -3.90 -23.32 -19.42
CA GLY A 93 -5.34 -23.21 -19.17
C GLY A 93 -5.93 -21.84 -19.55
N GLN A 94 -7.17 -21.61 -19.11
CA GLN A 94 -7.87 -20.34 -19.29
C GLN A 94 -7.81 -19.54 -17.99
N TYR A 95 -7.59 -18.23 -18.11
CA TYR A 95 -7.65 -17.32 -16.98
C TYR A 95 -8.37 -16.04 -17.39
N GLU A 96 -8.96 -15.38 -16.41
CA GLU A 96 -9.57 -14.07 -16.58
C GLU A 96 -8.50 -12.98 -16.55
N GLN A 97 -8.39 -12.21 -17.62
CA GLN A 97 -7.48 -11.09 -17.76
C GLN A 97 -8.24 -9.77 -17.62
N LEU A 98 -7.79 -8.94 -16.69
CA LEU A 98 -8.33 -7.63 -16.40
C LEU A 98 -7.71 -6.56 -17.29
N TYR A 99 -8.51 -5.56 -17.67
CA TYR A 99 -8.07 -4.42 -18.46
C TYR A 99 -8.93 -3.18 -18.19
N ILE A 100 -8.44 -2.01 -18.57
CA ILE A 100 -9.21 -0.76 -18.52
C ILE A 100 -10.03 -0.67 -19.81
N GLU A 101 -11.33 -0.88 -19.70
CA GLU A 101 -12.25 -0.83 -20.83
C GLU A 101 -12.47 0.60 -21.32
N SER A 102 -12.61 1.55 -20.40
CA SER A 102 -12.75 2.97 -20.74
C SER A 102 -12.10 3.88 -19.71
N MET A 103 -11.70 5.07 -20.18
CA MET A 103 -11.12 6.12 -19.36
C MET A 103 -11.77 7.47 -19.67
N THR A 104 -12.31 8.12 -18.64
CA THR A 104 -12.97 9.43 -18.72
C THR A 104 -12.26 10.41 -17.80
N VAL A 105 -11.88 11.58 -18.30
CA VAL A 105 -11.25 12.66 -17.52
C VAL A 105 -12.18 13.86 -17.51
N ASN A 106 -12.58 14.34 -16.34
CA ASN A 106 -13.48 15.49 -16.17
C ASN A 106 -14.74 15.36 -17.04
N GLN A 107 -15.36 14.18 -17.04
CA GLN A 107 -16.54 13.82 -17.84
C GLN A 107 -16.33 13.82 -19.36
N ARG A 108 -15.09 14.04 -19.83
CA ARG A 108 -14.72 13.88 -21.23
C ARG A 108 -14.13 12.49 -21.43
N TYR A 109 -14.80 11.69 -22.25
CA TYR A 109 -14.29 10.39 -22.64
C TYR A 109 -12.96 10.58 -23.37
N LEU A 110 -11.89 9.96 -22.87
CA LEU A 110 -10.63 9.93 -23.60
C LEU A 110 -10.65 8.78 -24.59
N TYR A 111 -10.56 7.52 -24.17
CA TYR A 111 -10.44 6.37 -25.09
C TYR A 111 -10.83 5.02 -24.45
N SER A 112 -10.95 3.99 -25.29
CA SER A 112 -10.97 2.55 -24.95
C SER A 112 -9.74 1.89 -25.58
N HIS A 113 -9.11 0.96 -24.86
CA HIS A 113 -7.90 0.29 -25.31
C HIS A 113 -8.02 -1.23 -25.20
N GLN A 114 -7.14 -1.94 -25.91
CA GLN A 114 -7.09 -3.39 -25.91
C GLN A 114 -6.51 -3.93 -24.59
N PRO A 115 -6.89 -5.16 -24.17
CA PRO A 115 -6.31 -5.82 -23.00
C PRO A 115 -4.78 -5.84 -23.03
N GLY A 116 -4.15 -5.46 -21.90
CA GLY A 116 -2.70 -5.50 -21.74
C GLY A 116 -1.92 -4.27 -22.21
N GLN A 117 -2.57 -3.22 -22.72
CA GLN A 117 -1.89 -1.99 -23.17
C GLN A 117 -1.67 -0.94 -22.06
N PHE A 118 -1.30 -1.37 -20.85
CA PHE A 118 -1.21 -0.51 -19.64
C PHE A 118 -0.32 0.74 -19.82
N THR A 119 0.76 0.62 -20.60
CA THR A 119 1.67 1.74 -20.90
C THR A 119 0.99 2.87 -21.67
N ARG A 120 0.03 2.56 -22.56
CA ARG A 120 -0.65 3.56 -23.39
C ARG A 120 -1.56 4.47 -22.56
N TYR A 121 -2.24 3.92 -21.56
CA TYR A 121 -3.07 4.73 -20.65
C TYR A 121 -2.23 5.77 -19.92
N ILE A 122 -1.05 5.37 -19.43
CA ILE A 122 -0.17 6.27 -18.68
C ILE A 122 0.41 7.37 -19.57
N VAL A 123 0.82 7.04 -20.79
CA VAL A 123 1.30 8.05 -21.76
C VAL A 123 0.19 9.04 -22.12
N SER A 124 -1.03 8.55 -22.34
CA SER A 124 -2.21 9.38 -22.65
C SER A 124 -2.62 10.27 -21.48
N ALA A 125 -2.25 9.90 -20.26
CA ALA A 125 -2.52 10.65 -19.04
C ALA A 125 -1.40 11.64 -18.68
N SER A 126 -0.40 11.86 -19.56
CA SER A 126 0.75 12.74 -19.27
C SER A 126 0.38 14.21 -19.04
N GLU A 127 -0.82 14.64 -19.44
CA GLU A 127 -1.36 15.99 -19.20
C GLU A 127 -2.13 16.11 -17.88
N LEU A 128 -2.39 15.00 -17.18
CA LEU A 128 -3.13 15.02 -15.91
C LEU A 128 -2.30 15.60 -14.77
N GLU A 129 -2.96 15.97 -13.68
CA GLU A 129 -2.28 16.36 -12.44
C GLU A 129 -1.34 15.23 -11.96
N SER A 130 -0.20 15.62 -11.38
CA SER A 130 0.87 14.67 -11.03
C SER A 130 0.41 13.58 -10.05
N ASP A 131 -0.46 13.92 -9.11
CA ASP A 131 -1.10 12.99 -8.17
C ASP A 131 -2.04 12.00 -8.88
N VAL A 132 -2.86 12.47 -9.81
CA VAL A 132 -3.74 11.61 -10.63
C VAL A 132 -2.93 10.65 -11.51
N GLN A 133 -1.83 11.12 -12.12
CA GLN A 133 -0.93 10.26 -12.90
C GLN A 133 -0.32 9.14 -12.05
N LYS A 134 0.09 9.46 -10.81
CA LYS A 134 0.66 8.47 -9.87
C LYS A 134 -0.37 7.44 -9.45
N ALA A 135 -1.58 7.88 -9.12
CA ALA A 135 -2.67 7.00 -8.77
C ALA A 135 -3.06 6.08 -9.96
N LEU A 136 -3.04 6.60 -11.19
CA LEU A 136 -3.23 5.78 -12.39
C LEU A 136 -2.09 4.77 -12.58
N LEU A 137 -0.83 5.17 -12.41
CA LEU A 137 0.30 4.24 -12.50
C LEU A 137 0.17 3.12 -11.46
N PHE A 138 -0.12 3.49 -10.21
CA PHE A 138 -0.35 2.55 -9.12
C PHE A 138 -1.44 1.54 -9.53
N LEU A 139 -2.60 2.01 -9.98
CA LEU A 139 -3.68 1.13 -10.40
C LEU A 139 -3.29 0.20 -11.56
N CYS A 140 -2.59 0.71 -12.58
CA CYS A 140 -2.07 -0.10 -13.68
C CYS A 140 -1.12 -1.20 -13.18
N SER A 141 -0.23 -0.87 -12.23
CA SER A 141 0.68 -1.87 -11.64
C SER A 141 -0.05 -2.95 -10.85
N VAL A 142 -1.11 -2.57 -10.11
CA VAL A 142 -1.98 -3.49 -9.38
C VAL A 142 -2.70 -4.44 -10.34
N LEU A 143 -3.27 -3.91 -11.42
CA LEU A 143 -3.95 -4.74 -12.44
C LEU A 143 -2.99 -5.72 -13.11
N MET A 144 -1.75 -5.30 -13.41
CA MET A 144 -0.71 -6.17 -13.95
C MET A 144 -0.32 -7.28 -12.97
N ALA A 145 -0.18 -6.95 -11.68
CA ALA A 145 0.12 -7.93 -10.63
C ALA A 145 -1.02 -8.95 -10.46
N ASN A 146 -2.28 -8.49 -10.42
CA ASN A 146 -3.45 -9.38 -10.35
C ASN A 146 -3.53 -10.31 -11.57
N ASN A 147 -3.31 -9.81 -12.78
CA ASN A 147 -3.26 -10.62 -13.99
C ASN A 147 -2.17 -11.70 -13.94
N LYS A 148 -1.00 -11.36 -13.37
CA LYS A 148 0.11 -12.32 -13.21
C LYS A 148 -0.26 -13.43 -12.24
N LEU A 149 -0.89 -13.11 -11.11
CA LEU A 149 -1.36 -14.09 -10.12
C LEU A 149 -2.44 -15.01 -10.71
N ARG A 150 -3.45 -14.45 -11.38
CA ARG A 150 -4.50 -15.21 -12.09
C ARG A 150 -3.92 -16.17 -13.11
N LYS A 151 -2.96 -15.71 -13.92
CA LYS A 151 -2.26 -16.56 -14.90
C LYS A 151 -1.55 -17.77 -14.26
N THR A 152 -1.08 -17.63 -13.02
CA THR A 152 -0.40 -18.72 -12.30
C THR A 152 -1.35 -19.65 -11.54
N ASN A 153 -2.68 -19.50 -11.67
CA ASN A 153 -3.70 -20.23 -10.90
C ASN A 153 -3.50 -20.16 -9.38
N ARG A 154 -2.82 -19.12 -8.88
CA ARG A 154 -2.60 -18.88 -7.44
C ARG A 154 -3.63 -17.92 -6.85
N PHE A 155 -4.79 -17.80 -7.48
CA PHE A 155 -5.75 -16.76 -7.15
C PHE A 155 -7.13 -17.33 -6.88
N ASN A 156 -7.44 -17.48 -5.58
CA ASN A 156 -8.79 -17.46 -5.07
C ASN A 156 -9.02 -16.07 -4.47
N GLU A 157 -10.13 -15.41 -4.83
CA GLU A 157 -10.46 -14.07 -4.30
C GLU A 157 -10.75 -14.07 -2.79
N VAL A 158 -10.93 -15.26 -2.22
CA VAL A 158 -11.25 -15.50 -0.82
C VAL A 158 -10.09 -16.22 -0.16
N PHE A 159 -9.43 -15.55 0.77
CA PHE A 159 -8.38 -16.13 1.61
C PHE A 159 -9.03 -16.81 2.81
N THR A 160 -8.68 -18.08 3.04
CA THR A 160 -9.25 -18.87 4.15
C THR A 160 -8.39 -18.82 5.41
N ASP A 161 -7.10 -18.56 5.25
CA ASP A 161 -6.16 -18.41 6.36
C ASP A 161 -5.11 -17.30 6.12
N ALA A 162 -4.41 -16.93 7.20
CA ALA A 162 -3.43 -15.86 7.21
C ALA A 162 -2.12 -16.22 6.48
N LEU A 163 -1.76 -17.50 6.45
CA LEU A 163 -0.56 -18.00 5.81
C LEU A 163 -0.72 -17.93 4.28
N GLU A 164 -1.86 -18.39 3.76
CA GLU A 164 -2.29 -18.26 2.36
C GLU A 164 -2.26 -16.78 1.93
N PHE A 165 -2.88 -15.90 2.74
CA PHE A 165 -2.81 -14.45 2.49
C PHE A 165 -1.37 -13.93 2.46
N SER A 166 -0.53 -14.39 3.40
CA SER A 166 0.86 -13.93 3.49
C SER A 166 1.67 -14.33 2.26
N GLU A 167 1.51 -15.56 1.77
CA GLU A 167 2.18 -16.02 0.56
C GLU A 167 1.71 -15.27 -0.69
N VAL A 168 0.39 -15.11 -0.84
CA VAL A 168 -0.19 -14.39 -1.98
C VAL A 168 0.20 -12.91 -1.96
N SER A 169 0.16 -12.26 -0.79
CA SER A 169 0.54 -10.84 -0.65
C SER A 169 2.02 -10.60 -0.96
N ARG A 170 2.94 -11.49 -0.57
CA ARG A 170 4.36 -11.38 -0.95
C ARG A 170 4.55 -11.50 -2.46
N SER A 171 3.91 -12.51 -3.07
CA SER A 171 3.95 -12.70 -4.53
C SER A 171 3.38 -11.50 -5.27
N PHE A 172 2.26 -10.97 -4.77
CA PHE A 172 1.63 -9.75 -5.27
C PHE A 172 2.57 -8.56 -5.24
N LEU A 173 3.17 -8.25 -4.08
CA LEU A 173 4.07 -7.11 -3.92
C LEU A 173 5.27 -7.20 -4.86
N HIS A 174 5.84 -8.40 -5.01
CA HIS A 174 6.91 -8.64 -5.97
C HIS A 174 6.47 -8.35 -7.42
N HIS A 175 5.29 -8.84 -7.82
CA HIS A 175 4.75 -8.57 -9.16
C HIS A 175 4.38 -7.11 -9.37
N GLN A 176 3.86 -6.43 -8.35
CA GLN A 176 3.56 -5.01 -8.39
C GLN A 176 4.83 -4.18 -8.62
N GLN A 177 5.89 -4.42 -7.84
CA GLN A 177 7.17 -3.71 -8.00
C GLN A 177 7.80 -3.93 -9.38
N SER A 178 7.70 -5.16 -9.89
CA SER A 178 8.16 -5.49 -11.26
C SER A 178 7.34 -4.75 -12.32
N ALA A 179 6.01 -4.68 -12.16
CA ALA A 179 5.13 -3.95 -13.06
C ALA A 179 5.38 -2.44 -13.02
N GLU A 180 5.56 -1.86 -11.83
CA GLU A 180 5.93 -0.45 -11.66
C GLU A 180 7.23 -0.16 -12.42
N SER A 181 8.29 -0.93 -12.18
CA SER A 181 9.58 -0.77 -12.86
C SER A 181 9.45 -0.82 -14.38
N TYR A 182 8.71 -1.80 -14.91
CA TYR A 182 8.42 -1.92 -16.33
C TYR A 182 7.70 -0.69 -16.90
N LEU A 183 6.66 -0.20 -16.20
CA LEU A 183 5.89 0.96 -16.63
C LEU A 183 6.73 2.23 -16.59
N PHE A 184 7.62 2.41 -15.60
CA PHE A 184 8.56 3.53 -15.55
C PHE A 184 9.49 3.56 -16.76
N GLU A 185 10.17 2.45 -17.03
CA GLU A 185 11.12 2.35 -18.15
C GLU A 185 10.44 2.67 -19.48
N ARG A 186 9.18 2.24 -19.65
CA ARG A 186 8.43 2.43 -20.89
C ARG A 186 7.82 3.81 -21.04
N THR A 187 7.38 4.43 -19.95
CA THR A 187 6.69 5.73 -19.98
C THR A 187 7.66 6.90 -19.87
N LYS A 188 8.92 6.65 -19.48
CA LYS A 188 9.93 7.68 -19.18
C LYS A 188 9.46 8.68 -18.10
N LEU A 189 8.48 8.30 -17.27
CA LEU A 189 8.08 9.11 -16.14
C LEU A 189 9.29 9.26 -15.19
N PRO A 190 9.52 10.45 -14.62
CA PRO A 190 10.64 10.66 -13.72
C PRO A 190 10.51 9.72 -12.51
N LYS A 191 11.49 8.83 -12.32
CA LYS A 191 11.53 7.81 -11.25
C LYS A 191 11.37 8.40 -9.84
N LYS A 192 11.73 9.68 -9.67
CA LYS A 192 11.57 10.48 -8.46
C LYS A 192 10.12 10.88 -8.12
N SER A 193 9.18 10.64 -9.03
CA SER A 193 7.82 11.15 -8.86
C SER A 193 6.91 10.25 -8.01
N ILE A 194 7.21 8.96 -7.82
CA ILE A 194 6.19 8.00 -7.33
C ILE A 194 6.58 7.34 -6.01
N VAL A 195 7.86 7.39 -5.67
CA VAL A 195 8.30 7.12 -4.31
C VAL A 195 8.64 8.46 -3.68
N SER A 196 7.72 8.93 -2.83
CA SER A 196 7.99 9.77 -1.66
C SER A 196 8.25 11.27 -1.80
N CYS A 197 7.19 12.09 -1.87
CA CYS A 197 7.27 13.46 -1.32
C CYS A 197 6.69 13.58 0.10
N VAL A 198 5.94 12.57 0.57
CA VAL A 198 5.51 12.45 1.97
C VAL A 198 6.41 11.46 2.71
N ASN A 199 6.82 10.37 2.05
CA ASN A 199 7.65 9.34 2.68
C ASN A 199 9.05 9.84 3.07
N GLU A 200 9.67 10.75 2.31
CA GLU A 200 11.00 11.31 2.66
C GLU A 200 10.93 12.13 3.94
N HIS A 201 9.95 13.03 4.05
CA HIS A 201 9.76 13.85 5.25
C HIS A 201 9.31 13.01 6.46
N MET A 202 8.49 11.97 6.24
CA MET A 202 8.11 11.02 7.28
C MET A 202 9.32 10.19 7.76
N GLN A 203 10.20 9.75 6.86
CA GLN A 203 11.45 9.07 7.20
C GLN A 203 12.43 9.97 7.95
N VAL A 204 12.50 11.26 7.58
CA VAL A 204 13.30 12.25 8.32
C VAL A 204 12.79 12.41 9.76
N LEU A 205 11.49 12.21 9.99
CA LEU A 205 10.89 12.16 11.33
C LEU A 205 10.91 10.74 11.95
N GLU A 206 11.61 9.79 11.34
CA GLU A 206 11.73 8.40 11.79
C GLU A 206 10.37 7.68 11.92
N PHE A 207 9.36 8.12 11.17
CA PHE A 207 8.12 7.37 11.00
C PHE A 207 8.34 6.23 10.02
N GLN A 208 7.69 5.09 10.28
CA GLN A 208 7.70 3.99 9.33
C GLN A 208 6.82 4.38 8.14
N GLN A 209 7.23 4.01 6.93
CA GLN A 209 6.63 4.41 5.63
C GLN A 209 5.13 4.10 5.46
N HIS A 210 4.52 3.43 6.43
CA HIS A 210 3.19 2.82 6.35
C HIS A 210 2.28 3.21 7.51
N GLU A 211 2.70 4.10 8.40
CA GLU A 211 1.89 4.58 9.51
C GLU A 211 0.91 5.65 9.02
N GLN A 212 -0.38 5.48 9.34
CA GLN A 212 -1.29 6.62 9.39
C GLN A 212 -0.94 7.38 10.66
N VAL A 213 -0.29 8.53 10.51
CA VAL A 213 0.19 9.35 11.61
C VAL A 213 -0.67 10.59 11.70
N SER A 214 -1.25 10.85 12.86
CA SER A 214 -1.99 12.08 13.13
C SER A 214 -1.07 13.30 13.17
N LEU A 215 -1.60 14.50 12.89
CA LEU A 215 -0.81 15.73 12.99
C LEU A 215 -0.21 15.94 14.40
N GLU A 216 -0.90 15.48 15.43
CA GLU A 216 -0.43 15.55 16.82
C GLU A 216 0.79 14.66 17.06
N GLU A 217 0.79 13.44 16.54
CA GLU A 217 1.93 12.51 16.61
C GLU A 217 3.12 13.06 15.81
N VAL A 218 2.88 13.61 14.61
CA VAL A 218 3.92 14.29 13.82
C VAL A 218 4.55 15.44 14.62
N LYS A 219 3.72 16.26 15.28
CA LYS A 219 4.18 17.37 16.13
C LYS A 219 4.94 16.90 17.36
N ALA A 220 4.49 15.83 18.01
CA ALA A 220 5.16 15.24 19.16
C ALA A 220 6.55 14.71 18.77
N ARG A 221 6.64 13.96 17.66
CA ARG A 221 7.90 13.43 17.13
C ARG A 221 8.86 14.55 16.71
N TYR A 222 8.35 15.57 16.02
CA TYR A 222 9.14 16.76 15.67
C TYR A 222 9.77 17.40 16.92
N ARG A 223 9.01 17.61 18.00
CA ARG A 223 9.53 18.20 19.25
C ARG A 223 10.65 17.36 19.86
N LEU A 224 10.51 16.04 19.88
CA LEU A 224 11.53 15.13 20.39
C LEU A 224 12.83 15.23 19.57
N MET A 225 12.73 15.19 18.25
CA MET A 225 13.89 15.26 17.36
C MET A 225 14.53 16.64 17.34
N ALA A 226 13.71 17.70 17.39
CA ALA A 226 14.19 19.08 17.50
C ALA A 226 14.98 19.28 18.80
N LYS A 227 14.51 18.74 19.94
CA LYS A 227 15.24 18.77 21.21
C LYS A 227 16.57 18.01 21.12
N ARG A 228 16.58 16.85 20.48
CA ARG A 228 17.78 16.01 20.33
C ARG A 228 18.85 16.68 19.46
N TYR A 229 18.46 17.20 18.31
CA TYR A 229 19.38 17.73 17.30
C TYR A 229 19.60 19.25 17.35
N HIS A 230 18.99 19.96 18.30
CA HIS A 230 19.19 21.41 18.47
C HIS A 230 20.68 21.76 18.55
N PRO A 231 21.17 22.86 17.94
CA PRO A 231 22.59 23.24 18.01
C PRO A 231 23.14 23.35 19.43
N ASP A 232 22.29 23.75 20.39
CA ASP A 232 22.68 23.89 21.80
C ASP A 232 22.59 22.57 22.61
N SER A 233 22.13 21.48 21.99
CA SER A 233 22.07 20.16 22.62
C SER A 233 23.46 19.50 22.63
N PRO A 234 23.80 18.67 23.64
CA PRO A 234 25.04 17.89 23.64
C PRO A 234 25.20 16.99 22.40
N THR A 235 24.08 16.58 21.78
CA THR A 235 24.03 15.80 20.54
C THR A 235 23.61 16.64 19.34
N GLY A 236 23.84 17.96 19.39
CA GLY A 236 23.40 18.91 18.38
C GLY A 236 23.95 18.63 17.00
N ASP A 237 23.10 18.76 15.98
CA ASP A 237 23.46 18.59 14.57
C ASP A 237 22.61 19.55 13.74
N ILE A 238 23.22 20.67 13.34
CA ILE A 238 22.56 21.77 12.62
C ILE A 238 21.94 21.26 11.31
N VAL A 239 22.63 20.35 10.61
CA VAL A 239 22.17 19.82 9.33
C VAL A 239 20.93 18.97 9.53
N LYS A 240 20.94 18.05 10.51
CA LYS A 240 19.76 17.24 10.84
C LYS A 240 18.61 18.09 11.38
N PHE A 241 18.88 19.08 12.23
CA PHE A 241 17.87 19.98 12.77
C PHE A 241 17.13 20.72 11.66
N LYS A 242 17.87 21.26 10.67
CA LYS A 242 17.28 21.93 9.50
C LYS A 242 16.38 20.98 8.71
N ARG A 243 16.84 19.74 8.46
CA ARG A 243 16.07 18.72 7.73
C ARG A 243 14.79 18.32 8.48
N VAL A 244 14.86 18.11 9.79
CA VAL A 244 13.71 17.78 10.66
C VAL A 244 12.68 18.90 10.65
N LYS A 245 13.12 20.16 10.73
CA LYS A 245 12.24 21.34 10.66
C LYS A 245 11.56 21.46 9.30
N GLU A 246 12.31 21.32 8.21
CA GLU A 246 11.76 21.37 6.85
C GLU A 246 10.72 20.26 6.64
N ALA A 247 11.03 19.03 7.06
CA ALA A 247 10.10 17.90 6.98
C ALA A 247 8.79 18.15 7.71
N TYR A 248 8.84 18.69 8.94
CA TYR A 248 7.65 19.03 9.72
C TYR A 248 6.77 20.06 9.02
N GLU A 249 7.35 21.16 8.52
CA GLU A 249 6.58 22.21 7.84
C GLU A 249 5.93 21.71 6.55
N GLN A 250 6.62 20.85 5.78
CA GLN A 250 6.06 20.26 4.57
C GLN A 250 4.89 19.31 4.88
N ILE A 251 5.00 18.48 5.92
CA ILE A 251 3.91 17.60 6.36
C ILE A 251 2.72 18.42 6.85
N LYS A 252 2.96 19.42 7.69
CA LYS A 252 1.93 20.32 8.23
C LYS A 252 1.18 21.06 7.12
N LYS A 253 1.88 21.63 6.14
CA LYS A 253 1.27 22.33 5.00
C LYS A 253 0.35 21.43 4.19
N LYS A 254 0.75 20.17 3.96
CA LYS A 254 -0.05 19.19 3.21
C LYS A 254 -1.27 18.70 4.00
N HIS A 255 -1.14 18.55 5.32
CA HIS A 255 -2.24 18.08 6.16
C HIS A 255 -3.35 19.13 6.34
N VAL A 256 -3.02 20.42 6.28
CA VAL A 256 -3.98 21.54 6.38
C VAL A 256 -4.70 21.82 5.05
N ALA A 257 -4.19 21.30 3.93
CA ALA A 257 -4.77 21.53 2.60
C ALA A 257 -5.89 20.53 2.23
N ILE A 258 -6.46 19.83 3.21
CA ILE A 258 -7.58 18.88 3.06
C ILE A 258 -8.88 19.57 3.49
#